data_AF-A0A0N4YUN2-F1
#
_entry.id   AF-A0A0N4YUN2-F1
#
_cell.length_a   1.000
_cell.length_b   1.000
_cell.length_c   1.000
_cell.angle_alpha   90.00
_cell.angle_beta   90.00
_cell.angle_gamma   90.00
#
_symmetry.space_group_name_H-M   'P 1'
#
loop_
_entity.id
_entity.type
_entity.pdbx_description
1 polymer ?
#
loop_
_entity_poly.entity_id
_entity_poly.type
_entity_poly.pdbx_seq_one_letter_code
_entity_poly.pdbx_strand_id
1 'polypeptide(L)'
;LQIPSLLRDTVLDLLCDLHGKRNTLHPEHKINLCIFFAEVYEKIELDSGNRIDKVGEALLEQLDDLLKLDMSDSLMKTVVQLVKLCGWHLDASSVTEPLVNQLLTKMVAFAKGHPQLSEMMKNQIMSVVEVRKNGWGGNTRTNASGPDAVPSSSSLSFPRNDSGLIVGEDGVALELNEEERSFLESQFNAMDGLDDAEHDHSFDEQEVLKDFGDFVKEEEERKTSSMMEKLKVCEKDDV
;
A
#
# COMPACT_ATOMS: atom_id res chain seq x y z
N LEU A 1 -12.90 10.41 10.70
CA LEU A 1 -12.93 11.90 10.60
C LEU A 1 -14.16 12.26 9.78
N GLN A 2 -15.16 12.90 10.38
CA GLN A 2 -16.42 13.26 9.68
C GLN A 2 -16.27 14.64 9.04
N ILE A 3 -16.59 14.76 7.74
CA ILE A 3 -16.48 16.02 7.00
C ILE A 3 -17.74 16.87 7.29
N PRO A 4 -17.62 18.15 7.69
CA PRO A 4 -18.76 19.05 7.88
C PRO A 4 -19.62 19.17 6.61
N SER A 5 -20.95 19.24 6.76
CA SER A 5 -21.90 19.22 5.64
C SER A 5 -21.63 20.26 4.55
N LEU A 6 -21.33 21.51 4.93
CA LEU A 6 -21.00 22.58 3.98
C LEU A 6 -19.74 22.29 3.16
N LEU A 7 -18.72 21.70 3.80
CA LEU A 7 -17.49 21.30 3.13
C LEU A 7 -17.75 20.10 2.22
N ARG A 8 -18.57 19.15 2.66
CA ARG A 8 -19.00 17.99 1.86
C ARG A 8 -19.70 18.43 0.59
N ASP A 9 -20.67 19.33 0.68
CA ASP A 9 -21.44 19.80 -0.49
C ASP A 9 -20.53 20.53 -1.49
N THR A 10 -19.64 21.40 -0.99
CA THR A 10 -18.66 22.10 -1.84
C THR A 10 -17.69 21.11 -2.54
N VAL A 11 -17.24 20.08 -1.83
CA VAL A 11 -16.38 19.02 -2.39
C VAL A 11 -17.14 18.21 -3.45
N LEU A 12 -18.41 17.87 -3.21
CA LEU A 12 -19.24 17.14 -4.16
C LEU A 12 -19.50 17.92 -5.45
N ASP A 13 -19.75 19.22 -5.36
CA ASP A 13 -19.89 20.09 -6.54
C ASP A 13 -18.60 20.12 -7.36
N LEU A 14 -17.44 20.27 -6.70
CA LEU A 14 -16.13 20.22 -7.35
C LEU A 14 -15.87 18.87 -8.03
N LEU A 15 -16.19 17.75 -7.36
CA LEU A 15 -16.06 16.42 -7.93
C LEU A 15 -16.96 16.26 -9.17
N CYS A 16 -18.21 16.71 -9.11
CA CYS A 16 -19.11 16.68 -10.28
C CYS A 16 -18.50 17.42 -11.49
N ASP A 17 -18.00 18.63 -11.27
CA ASP A 17 -17.37 19.45 -12.31
C ASP A 17 -16.13 18.80 -12.91
N LEU A 18 -15.25 18.24 -12.08
CA LEU A 18 -14.04 17.56 -12.53
C LEU A 18 -14.37 16.27 -13.29
N HIS A 19 -15.31 15.49 -12.77
CA HIS A 19 -15.77 14.25 -13.41
C HIS A 19 -16.38 14.49 -14.79
N GLY A 20 -17.15 15.58 -14.95
CA GLY A 20 -17.72 15.98 -16.24
C GLY A 20 -16.68 16.37 -17.29
N LYS A 21 -15.52 16.88 -16.86
CA LYS A 21 -14.41 17.29 -17.74
C LYS A 21 -13.39 16.17 -18.00
N ARG A 22 -13.49 15.03 -17.31
CA ARG A 22 -12.44 13.98 -17.33
C ARG A 22 -12.06 13.51 -18.74
N ASN A 23 -13.02 13.45 -19.66
CA ASN A 23 -12.80 12.89 -21.00
C ASN A 23 -11.96 13.81 -21.89
N THR A 24 -11.91 15.12 -21.57
CA THR A 24 -11.11 16.11 -22.31
C THR A 24 -9.69 16.25 -21.75
N LEU A 25 -9.37 15.57 -20.65
CA LEU A 25 -8.06 15.67 -20.01
C LEU A 25 -7.00 14.83 -20.75
N HIS A 26 -5.75 15.28 -20.64
CA HIS A 26 -4.58 14.49 -21.03
C HIS A 26 -4.49 13.20 -20.19
N PRO A 27 -4.00 12.06 -20.72
CA PRO A 27 -3.94 10.78 -20.00
C PRO A 27 -3.37 10.88 -18.57
N GLU A 28 -2.25 11.58 -18.38
CA GLU A 28 -1.63 11.78 -17.06
C GLU A 28 -2.58 12.47 -16.07
N HIS A 29 -3.30 13.50 -16.52
CA HIS A 29 -4.30 14.17 -15.69
C HIS A 29 -5.51 13.29 -15.39
N LYS A 30 -5.88 12.35 -16.28
CA LYS A 30 -6.92 11.35 -15.99
C LYS A 30 -6.50 10.41 -14.86
N ILE A 31 -5.24 9.96 -14.88
CA ILE A 31 -4.67 9.12 -13.82
C ILE A 31 -4.70 9.87 -12.49
N ASN A 32 -4.15 11.09 -12.46
CA ASN A 32 -4.11 11.91 -11.25
C ASN A 32 -5.51 12.23 -10.71
N LEU A 33 -6.47 12.49 -11.60
CA LEU A 33 -7.86 12.73 -11.21
C LEU A 33 -8.47 11.47 -10.58
N CYS A 34 -8.25 10.30 -11.16
CA CYS A 34 -8.75 9.04 -10.62
C CYS A 34 -8.16 8.73 -9.24
N ILE A 35 -6.87 9.01 -9.03
CA ILE A 35 -6.20 8.91 -7.72
C ILE A 35 -6.88 9.85 -6.72
N PHE A 36 -7.07 11.12 -7.09
CA PHE A 36 -7.75 12.10 -6.25
C PHE A 36 -9.16 11.64 -5.86
N PHE A 37 -9.93 11.11 -6.81
CA PHE A 37 -11.28 10.58 -6.55
C PHE A 37 -11.27 9.42 -5.57
N ALA A 38 -10.34 8.48 -5.71
CA ALA A 38 -10.20 7.36 -4.78
C ALA A 38 -9.86 7.84 -3.36
N GLU A 39 -8.90 8.76 -3.26
CA GLU A 39 -8.48 9.35 -1.97
C GLU A 39 -9.60 10.13 -1.28
N VAL A 40 -10.43 10.84 -2.04
CA VAL A 40 -11.60 11.55 -1.49
C VAL A 40 -12.71 10.58 -1.14
N TYR A 41 -13.00 9.60 -2.01
CA TYR A 41 -14.01 8.57 -1.76
C TYR A 41 -13.73 7.83 -0.46
N GLU A 42 -12.46 7.55 -0.17
CA GLU A 42 -12.09 6.89 1.07
C GLU A 42 -12.24 7.76 2.34
N LYS A 43 -12.31 9.09 2.19
CA LYS A 43 -12.44 10.01 3.34
C LYS A 43 -13.85 10.54 3.54
N ILE A 44 -14.67 10.52 2.50
CA ILE A 44 -16.01 11.09 2.53
C ILE A 44 -17.03 10.05 3.01
N GLU A 45 -17.76 10.39 4.07
CA GLU A 45 -18.81 9.55 4.65
C GLU A 45 -20.08 10.37 4.82
N LEU A 46 -21.21 9.70 4.66
CA LEU A 46 -22.48 10.18 5.15
C LEU A 46 -22.48 10.11 6.69
N ASP A 47 -23.41 10.82 7.30
CA ASP A 47 -23.55 10.82 8.77
C ASP A 47 -23.93 9.44 9.33
N SER A 48 -24.39 8.52 8.46
CA SER A 48 -24.64 7.11 8.78
C SER A 48 -23.38 6.23 8.73
N GLY A 49 -22.21 6.79 8.41
CA GLY A 49 -20.95 6.05 8.17
C GLY A 49 -20.85 5.39 6.79
N ASN A 50 -21.88 5.50 5.95
CA ASN A 50 -21.87 4.92 4.61
C ASN A 50 -21.14 5.82 3.61
N ARG A 51 -20.55 5.22 2.58
CA ARG A 51 -19.96 5.93 1.44
C ARG A 51 -21.06 6.52 0.53
N ILE A 52 -20.68 7.50 -0.28
CA ILE A 52 -21.58 8.14 -1.23
C ILE A 52 -21.55 7.39 -2.56
N ASP A 53 -22.60 6.61 -2.85
CA ASP A 53 -22.68 5.75 -4.04
C ASP A 53 -22.33 6.48 -5.34
N LYS A 54 -22.82 7.71 -5.52
CA LYS A 54 -22.56 8.51 -6.74
C LYS A 54 -21.07 8.81 -6.95
N VAL A 55 -20.32 9.00 -5.87
CA VAL A 55 -18.85 9.19 -5.96
C VAL A 55 -18.19 7.86 -6.31
N GLY A 56 -18.68 6.75 -5.75
CA GLY A 56 -18.22 5.40 -6.08
C GLY A 56 -18.45 5.01 -7.55
N GLU A 57 -19.64 5.30 -8.08
CA GLU A 57 -19.95 5.13 -9.52
C GLU A 57 -18.98 5.96 -10.38
N ALA A 58 -18.79 7.23 -10.04
CA ALA A 58 -17.87 8.12 -10.77
C ALA A 58 -16.40 7.67 -10.73
N LEU A 59 -15.96 7.04 -9.62
CA LEU A 59 -14.65 6.44 -9.50
C LEU A 59 -14.52 5.18 -10.38
N LEU A 60 -15.54 4.31 -10.39
CA LEU A 60 -15.54 3.10 -11.21
C LEU A 60 -15.56 3.41 -12.71
N GLU A 61 -16.29 4.45 -13.13
CA GLU A 61 -16.22 4.96 -14.50
C GLU A 61 -14.80 5.44 -14.87
N GLN A 62 -14.12 6.14 -13.94
CA GLN A 62 -12.76 6.60 -14.17
C GLN A 62 -11.76 5.45 -14.24
N LEU A 63 -11.87 4.45 -13.37
CA LEU A 63 -11.05 3.23 -13.43
C LEU A 63 -11.25 2.50 -14.76
N ASP A 64 -12.48 2.42 -15.26
CA ASP A 64 -12.77 1.89 -16.59
C ASP A 64 -12.13 2.72 -17.72
N ASP A 65 -12.14 4.04 -17.58
CA ASP A 65 -11.49 4.94 -18.55
C ASP A 65 -9.96 4.78 -18.54
N LEU A 66 -9.34 4.51 -17.39
CA LEU A 66 -7.90 4.19 -17.31
C LEU A 66 -7.56 2.90 -18.05
N LEU A 67 -8.43 1.88 -17.99
CA LEU A 67 -8.24 0.62 -18.72
C LEU A 67 -8.30 0.78 -20.24
N LYS A 68 -8.79 1.92 -20.77
CA LYS A 68 -8.84 2.22 -22.21
C LYS A 68 -7.61 2.97 -22.72
N LEU A 69 -6.70 3.38 -21.83
CA LEU A 69 -5.45 4.04 -22.20
C LEU A 69 -4.42 3.02 -22.69
N ASP A 70 -3.32 3.51 -23.26
CA ASP A 70 -2.17 2.68 -23.60
C ASP A 70 -1.64 2.00 -22.33
N MET A 71 -1.78 0.68 -22.29
CA MET A 71 -1.58 -0.09 -21.07
C MET A 71 -0.10 -0.38 -20.82
N SER A 72 0.34 -0.11 -19.59
CA SER A 72 1.67 -0.42 -19.09
C SER A 72 1.58 -1.03 -17.69
N ASP A 73 2.67 -1.66 -17.25
CA ASP A 73 2.78 -2.13 -15.86
C ASP A 73 2.58 -0.99 -14.85
N SER A 74 3.11 0.21 -15.12
CA SER A 74 2.96 1.35 -14.21
C SER A 74 1.51 1.80 -14.08
N LEU A 75 0.78 1.89 -15.20
CA LEU A 75 -0.63 2.25 -15.20
C LEU A 75 -1.48 1.17 -14.52
N MET A 76 -1.26 -0.10 -14.86
CA MET A 76 -2.00 -1.20 -14.24
C MET A 76 -1.71 -1.30 -12.74
N LYS A 77 -0.47 -1.04 -12.31
CA LYS A 77 -0.12 -0.94 -10.89
C LYS A 77 -0.97 0.11 -10.18
N THR A 78 -1.13 1.30 -10.79
CA THR A 78 -2.01 2.34 -10.24
C THR A 78 -3.45 1.84 -10.15
N VAL A 79 -4.01 1.24 -11.21
CA VAL A 79 -5.38 0.69 -11.17
C VAL A 79 -5.54 -0.34 -10.04
N VAL A 80 -4.59 -1.28 -9.92
CA VAL A 80 -4.56 -2.28 -8.85
C VAL A 80 -4.55 -1.64 -7.46
N GLN A 81 -3.71 -0.62 -7.25
CA GLN A 81 -3.62 0.09 -5.98
C GLN A 81 -4.93 0.82 -5.63
N LEU A 82 -5.56 1.48 -6.60
CA LEU A 82 -6.83 2.18 -6.38
C LEU A 82 -7.97 1.20 -6.06
N VAL A 83 -8.00 0.03 -6.72
CA VAL A 83 -8.96 -1.03 -6.39
C VAL A 83 -8.70 -1.60 -5.00
N LYS A 84 -7.44 -1.77 -4.58
CA LYS A 84 -7.13 -2.18 -3.19
C LYS A 84 -7.58 -1.14 -2.17
N LEU A 85 -7.41 0.16 -2.47
CA LEU A 85 -7.77 1.26 -1.58
C LEU A 85 -9.29 1.34 -1.35
N CYS A 86 -10.09 1.28 -2.42
CA CYS A 86 -11.52 1.54 -2.34
C CYS A 86 -12.39 0.29 -2.50
N GLY A 87 -11.81 -0.86 -2.80
CA GLY A 87 -12.53 -2.06 -3.24
C GLY A 87 -13.57 -2.56 -2.25
N TRP A 88 -13.22 -2.62 -0.96
CA TRP A 88 -14.15 -3.08 0.07
C TRP A 88 -15.37 -2.15 0.22
N HIS A 89 -15.13 -0.84 0.16
CA HIS A 89 -16.18 0.18 0.21
C HIS A 89 -17.09 0.15 -1.02
N LEU A 90 -16.51 -0.07 -2.21
CA LEU A 90 -17.26 -0.19 -3.45
C LEU A 90 -18.05 -1.50 -3.52
N ASP A 91 -17.59 -2.57 -2.90
CA ASP A 91 -18.33 -3.83 -2.82
C ASP A 91 -19.41 -3.85 -1.73
N ALA A 92 -19.30 -2.99 -0.72
CA ALA A 92 -20.29 -2.93 0.36
C ALA A 92 -21.66 -2.38 -0.09
N SER A 93 -21.70 -1.62 -1.19
CA SER A 93 -22.94 -1.05 -1.74
C SER A 93 -23.49 -1.91 -2.88
N SER A 94 -24.78 -2.23 -2.79
CA SER A 94 -25.51 -2.96 -3.85
C SER A 94 -25.57 -2.22 -5.19
N VAL A 95 -25.28 -0.91 -5.20
CA VAL A 95 -25.23 -0.09 -6.42
C VAL A 95 -23.90 -0.29 -7.16
N THR A 96 -22.79 -0.29 -6.43
CA THR A 96 -21.44 -0.33 -7.01
C THR A 96 -20.84 -1.73 -7.11
N GLU A 97 -21.28 -2.69 -6.30
CA GLU A 97 -20.79 -4.08 -6.33
C GLU A 97 -20.88 -4.76 -7.72
N PRO A 98 -21.97 -4.59 -8.51
CA PRO A 98 -22.01 -5.08 -9.89
C PRO A 98 -20.98 -4.43 -10.82
N LEU A 99 -20.62 -3.16 -10.58
CA LEU A 99 -19.64 -2.43 -11.36
C LEU A 99 -18.20 -2.86 -10.99
N VAL A 100 -17.93 -3.15 -9.73
CA VAL A 100 -16.66 -3.77 -9.29
C VAL A 100 -16.48 -5.13 -9.95
N ASN A 101 -17.54 -5.96 -10.02
CA ASN A 101 -17.52 -7.23 -10.74
C ASN A 101 -17.09 -7.05 -12.21
N GLN A 102 -17.63 -6.05 -12.90
CA GLN A 102 -17.28 -5.76 -14.29
C GLN A 102 -15.82 -5.28 -14.41
N LEU A 103 -15.37 -4.40 -13.53
CA LEU A 103 -13.99 -3.90 -13.51
C LEU A 103 -12.99 -5.03 -13.33
N LEU A 104 -13.19 -5.90 -12.33
CA LEU A 104 -12.30 -7.04 -12.09
C LEU A 104 -12.32 -8.05 -13.24
N THR A 105 -13.47 -8.25 -13.89
CA THR A 105 -13.54 -9.08 -15.09
C THR A 105 -12.66 -8.53 -16.21
N LYS A 106 -12.67 -7.21 -16.43
CA LYS A 106 -11.78 -6.55 -17.39
C LYS A 106 -10.32 -6.69 -16.99
N MET A 107 -9.96 -6.43 -15.73
CA MET A 107 -8.59 -6.61 -15.24
C MET A 107 -8.09 -8.05 -15.43
N VAL A 108 -8.91 -9.07 -15.16
CA VAL A 108 -8.56 -10.48 -15.42
C VAL A 108 -8.35 -10.74 -16.91
N ALA A 109 -9.13 -10.10 -17.80
CA ALA A 109 -8.90 -10.21 -19.24
C ALA A 109 -7.53 -9.62 -19.64
N PHE A 110 -7.14 -8.49 -19.05
CA PHE A 110 -5.78 -7.93 -19.20
C PHE A 110 -4.72 -8.93 -18.72
N ALA A 111 -4.92 -9.53 -17.54
CA ALA A 111 -3.96 -10.48 -16.99
C ALA A 111 -3.76 -11.70 -17.92
N LYS A 112 -4.83 -12.19 -18.54
CA LYS A 112 -4.78 -13.38 -19.41
C LYS A 112 -4.21 -13.12 -20.80
N GLY A 113 -4.40 -11.93 -21.35
CA GLY A 113 -4.23 -11.69 -22.79
C GLY A 113 -3.36 -10.50 -23.18
N HIS A 114 -3.01 -9.60 -22.25
CA HIS A 114 -2.32 -8.37 -22.63
C HIS A 114 -0.80 -8.60 -22.78
N PRO A 115 -0.22 -8.42 -23.97
CA PRO A 115 1.18 -8.78 -24.23
C PRO A 115 2.19 -7.84 -23.55
N GLN A 116 1.79 -6.61 -23.20
CA GLN A 116 2.67 -5.63 -22.58
C GLN A 116 2.72 -5.70 -21.05
N LEU A 117 1.86 -6.53 -20.43
CA LEU A 117 1.87 -6.68 -18.98
C LEU A 117 2.86 -7.78 -18.57
N SER A 118 3.73 -7.46 -17.61
CA SER A 118 4.64 -8.46 -17.05
C SER A 118 3.90 -9.52 -16.26
N GLU A 119 4.52 -10.68 -16.07
CA GLU A 119 3.95 -11.76 -15.26
C GLU A 119 3.74 -11.33 -13.81
N MET A 120 4.62 -10.48 -13.27
CA MET A 120 4.45 -9.88 -11.96
C MET A 120 3.15 -9.07 -11.87
N MET A 121 2.86 -8.24 -12.86
CA MET A 121 1.65 -7.43 -12.88
C MET A 121 0.38 -8.29 -13.01
N LYS A 122 0.43 -9.35 -13.82
CA LYS A 122 -0.67 -10.32 -13.93
C LYS A 122 -0.94 -11.01 -12.60
N ASN A 123 0.10 -11.42 -11.88
CA ASN A 123 -0.01 -12.00 -10.54
C ASN A 123 -0.64 -11.01 -9.55
N GLN A 124 -0.27 -9.73 -9.60
CA GLN A 124 -0.88 -8.70 -8.76
C GLN A 124 -2.38 -8.51 -9.05
N ILE A 125 -2.81 -8.59 -10.31
CA ILE A 125 -4.23 -8.57 -10.66
C ILE A 125 -4.95 -9.77 -10.05
N MET A 126 -4.38 -10.97 -10.16
CA MET A 126 -4.98 -12.19 -9.61
C MET A 126 -5.07 -12.14 -8.08
N SER A 127 -4.05 -11.62 -7.41
CA SER A 127 -4.05 -11.36 -5.96
C SER A 127 -5.21 -10.46 -5.54
N VAL A 128 -5.53 -9.39 -6.27
CA VAL A 128 -6.70 -8.54 -5.96
C VAL A 128 -8.01 -9.32 -6.05
N VAL A 129 -8.15 -10.21 -7.04
CA VAL A 129 -9.35 -11.06 -7.18
C VAL A 129 -9.47 -12.03 -5.99
N GLU A 130 -8.35 -12.56 -5.51
CA GLU A 130 -8.32 -13.42 -4.32
C GLU A 130 -8.65 -12.66 -3.05
N VAL A 131 -8.08 -11.46 -2.87
CA VAL A 131 -8.41 -10.56 -1.76
C VAL A 131 -9.92 -10.30 -1.70
N ARG A 132 -10.57 -10.01 -2.84
CA ARG A 132 -12.02 -9.85 -2.90
C ARG A 132 -12.78 -11.13 -2.51
N LYS A 133 -12.37 -12.29 -3.02
CA LYS A 133 -12.98 -13.59 -2.65
C LYS A 133 -12.89 -13.85 -1.15
N ASN A 134 -11.84 -13.36 -0.51
CA ASN A 134 -11.60 -13.44 0.92
C ASN A 134 -12.23 -12.26 1.71
N GLY A 135 -13.18 -11.53 1.13
CA GLY A 135 -13.87 -10.44 1.80
C GLY A 135 -13.00 -9.21 2.05
N TRP A 136 -12.06 -8.92 1.14
CA TRP A 136 -11.11 -7.79 1.21
C TRP A 136 -10.19 -7.79 2.44
N GLY A 137 -10.00 -8.95 3.10
CA GLY A 137 -9.25 -9.05 4.35
C GLY A 137 -10.05 -8.68 5.60
N GLY A 138 -11.34 -8.36 5.45
CA GLY A 138 -12.25 -8.16 6.56
C GLY A 138 -12.86 -9.48 7.04
N ASN A 139 -12.37 -10.02 8.16
CA ASN A 139 -13.17 -10.98 8.91
C ASN A 139 -14.42 -10.25 9.40
N THR A 140 -15.58 -10.57 8.83
CA THR A 140 -16.89 -10.06 9.24
C THR A 140 -17.19 -10.48 10.69
N ARG A 141 -16.77 -9.66 11.65
CA ARG A 141 -17.31 -9.62 13.02
C ARG A 141 -18.18 -8.37 13.18
N THR A 142 -19.19 -8.23 12.33
CA THR A 142 -20.29 -7.29 12.56
C THR A 142 -21.54 -8.09 12.93
N ASN A 143 -21.58 -8.51 14.20
CA ASN A 143 -22.83 -8.67 14.96
C ASN A 143 -22.51 -8.92 16.44
N ALA A 144 -22.24 -7.84 17.18
CA ALA A 144 -22.49 -7.79 18.62
C ALA A 144 -22.81 -6.34 18.99
N SER A 145 -24.08 -6.15 19.32
CA SER A 145 -24.71 -4.91 19.76
C SER A 145 -24.15 -4.41 21.10
N GLY A 146 -24.02 -3.09 21.24
CA GLY A 146 -23.89 -2.41 22.54
C GLY A 146 -23.61 -0.91 22.38
N PRO A 147 -24.44 -0.01 22.94
CA PRO A 147 -24.12 1.41 23.02
C PRO A 147 -23.11 1.63 24.16
N ASP A 148 -22.36 2.73 24.10
CA ASP A 148 -21.36 3.19 25.09
C ASP A 148 -19.93 2.68 24.87
N ALA A 149 -19.26 3.25 23.85
CA ALA A 149 -17.82 3.48 23.92
C ALA A 149 -17.48 4.76 23.15
N VAL A 150 -17.15 5.82 23.90
CA VAL A 150 -16.50 7.04 23.40
C VAL A 150 -15.13 6.68 22.82
N PRO A 151 -14.79 7.08 21.58
CA PRO A 151 -13.41 6.98 21.12
C PRO A 151 -12.70 8.31 21.35
N SER A 152 -11.82 8.32 22.35
CA SER A 152 -10.73 9.28 22.44
C SER A 152 -9.77 9.08 21.27
N SER A 153 -9.25 10.19 20.77
CA SER A 153 -8.27 10.30 19.69
C SER A 153 -6.92 9.65 20.02
N SER A 154 -6.09 9.52 18.98
CA SER A 154 -4.65 9.17 18.96
C SER A 154 -4.28 7.71 19.26
N SER A 155 -4.42 6.88 18.24
CA SER A 155 -3.41 5.92 17.75
C SER A 155 -4.08 5.16 16.61
N LEU A 156 -3.39 5.00 15.47
CA LEU A 156 -3.75 3.95 14.50
C LEU A 156 -3.37 2.61 15.15
N SER A 157 -4.08 2.23 16.20
CA SER A 157 -4.09 0.87 16.69
C SER A 157 -5.01 0.11 15.74
N PHE A 158 -4.39 -0.60 14.80
CA PHE A 158 -5.01 -1.80 14.25
C PHE A 158 -5.62 -2.57 15.42
N PRO A 159 -6.88 -3.04 15.34
CA PRO A 159 -7.42 -3.87 16.41
C PRO A 159 -6.43 -5.02 16.60
N ARG A 160 -5.79 -5.04 17.78
CA ARG A 160 -4.76 -6.01 18.15
C ARG A 160 -5.43 -7.37 18.11
N ASN A 161 -5.29 -8.04 16.97
CA ASN A 161 -5.75 -9.41 16.80
C ASN A 161 -4.86 -10.26 17.69
N ASP A 162 -5.45 -10.75 18.77
CA ASP A 162 -4.86 -11.75 19.67
C ASP A 162 -4.62 -13.11 18.96
N SER A 163 -5.02 -13.21 17.68
CA SER A 163 -4.56 -14.26 16.77
C SER A 163 -3.44 -13.69 15.90
N GLY A 164 -2.18 -13.96 16.26
CA GLY A 164 -0.98 -13.56 15.52
C GLY A 164 -0.88 -14.20 14.13
N LEU A 165 -1.80 -13.84 13.24
CA LEU A 165 -1.92 -14.27 11.87
C LEU A 165 -1.41 -13.14 10.99
N ILE A 166 -0.20 -13.30 10.45
CA ILE A 166 0.40 -12.37 9.48
C ILE A 166 0.01 -12.88 8.08
N VAL A 167 -0.46 -12.00 7.21
CA VAL A 167 -0.88 -12.36 5.84
C VAL A 167 0.17 -11.85 4.85
N GLY A 168 0.64 -12.75 3.97
CA GLY A 168 1.65 -12.47 2.95
C GLY A 168 1.14 -11.62 1.79
N GLU A 169 2.05 -11.15 0.94
CA GLU A 169 1.73 -10.37 -0.26
C GLU A 169 0.87 -11.15 -1.28
N ASP A 170 0.92 -12.47 -1.23
CA ASP A 170 0.08 -13.41 -1.97
C ASP A 170 -1.32 -13.59 -1.35
N GLY A 171 -1.61 -12.94 -0.22
CA GLY A 171 -2.90 -13.06 0.46
C GLY A 171 -3.09 -14.36 1.23
N VAL A 172 -2.05 -15.21 1.31
CA VAL A 172 -2.05 -16.43 2.11
C VAL A 172 -1.57 -16.09 3.53
N ALA A 173 -2.17 -16.73 4.54
CA ALA A 173 -1.65 -16.61 5.90
C ALA A 173 -0.23 -17.18 5.93
N LEU A 174 0.73 -16.36 6.36
CA LEU A 174 2.11 -16.77 6.57
C LEU A 174 2.13 -17.73 7.75
N GLU A 175 2.35 -19.02 7.46
CA GLU A 175 2.69 -20.01 8.46
C GLU A 175 4.12 -19.76 8.92
N LEU A 176 4.27 -18.86 9.89
CA LEU A 176 5.55 -18.61 10.53
C LEU A 176 5.86 -19.72 11.51
N ASN A 177 7.07 -20.25 11.45
CA ASN A 177 7.55 -21.14 12.49
C ASN A 177 7.87 -20.34 13.79
N GLU A 178 8.08 -21.03 14.91
CA GLU A 178 8.33 -20.40 16.21
C GLU A 178 9.57 -19.49 16.22
N GLU A 179 10.61 -19.84 15.46
CA GLU A 179 11.84 -19.05 15.37
C GLU A 179 11.62 -17.75 14.58
N GLU A 180 10.92 -17.82 13.45
CA GLU A 180 10.54 -16.67 12.62
C GLU A 180 9.59 -15.73 13.37
N ARG A 181 8.66 -16.31 14.13
CA ARG A 181 7.73 -15.57 14.97
C ARG A 181 8.48 -14.83 16.08
N SER A 182 9.39 -15.51 16.78
CA SER A 182 10.20 -14.91 17.83
C SER A 182 11.13 -13.82 17.31
N PHE A 183 11.68 -13.98 16.11
CA PHE A 183 12.47 -12.94 15.44
C PHE A 183 11.64 -11.69 15.15
N LEU A 184 10.45 -11.83 14.58
CA LEU A 184 9.57 -10.70 14.28
C LEU A 184 9.04 -10.02 15.55
N GLU A 185 8.62 -10.79 16.55
CA GLU A 185 8.18 -10.25 17.85
C GLU A 185 9.30 -9.46 18.55
N SER A 186 10.55 -9.91 18.44
CA SER A 186 11.73 -9.18 18.93
C SER A 186 11.93 -7.83 18.24
N GLN A 187 11.75 -7.78 16.90
CA GLN A 187 11.84 -6.54 16.14
C GLN A 187 10.68 -5.57 16.42
N PHE A 188 9.45 -6.07 16.57
CA PHE A 188 8.29 -5.23 16.91
C PHE A 188 8.36 -4.68 18.34
N ASN A 189 8.79 -5.48 19.31
CA ASN A 189 8.98 -5.02 20.69
C ASN A 189 10.11 -3.98 20.81
N ALA A 190 11.12 -4.03 19.94
CA ALA A 190 12.15 -2.99 19.84
C ALA A 190 11.58 -1.65 19.33
N MET A 191 10.46 -1.68 18.60
CA MET A 191 9.79 -0.51 18.03
C MET A 191 8.70 0.08 18.95
N ASP A 192 8.06 -0.76 19.78
CA ASP A 192 6.98 -0.37 20.72
C ASP A 192 7.50 0.32 22.01
N GLY A 193 8.83 0.45 22.16
CA GLY A 193 9.49 1.16 23.26
C GLY A 193 9.76 2.65 23.00
N LEU A 194 9.20 3.22 21.93
CA LEU A 194 9.50 4.57 21.43
C LEU A 194 8.31 5.55 21.54
N ASP A 195 7.49 5.45 22.58
CA ASP A 195 6.53 6.52 22.89
C ASP A 195 6.75 7.08 24.31
N ASP A 196 6.95 8.39 24.36
CA ASP A 196 7.17 9.30 25.50
C ASP A 196 8.51 9.24 26.25
N ALA A 197 9.55 9.78 25.61
CA ALA A 197 10.39 10.79 26.26
C ALA A 197 11.02 11.70 25.21
N GLU A 198 10.91 13.02 25.43
CA GLU A 198 11.67 14.07 24.76
C GLU A 198 13.15 13.69 24.64
N HIS A 199 13.56 13.09 23.51
CA HIS A 199 14.95 13.00 23.10
C HIS A 199 15.07 13.53 21.68
N ASP A 200 15.54 14.77 21.64
CA ASP A 200 16.22 15.38 20.52
C ASP A 200 17.41 14.49 20.12
N HIS A 201 17.12 13.42 19.38
CA HIS A 201 18.10 12.74 18.56
C HIS A 201 17.93 13.29 17.15
N SER A 202 18.46 14.50 16.95
CA SER A 202 19.04 14.83 15.65
C SER A 202 19.82 13.60 15.20
N PHE A 203 19.37 12.99 14.12
CA PHE A 203 20.06 11.93 13.40
C PHE A 203 21.50 12.41 13.20
N ASP A 204 22.45 11.92 14.00
CA ASP A 204 23.81 12.43 13.99
C ASP A 204 24.49 11.83 12.75
N GLU A 205 24.23 12.45 11.59
CA GLU A 205 24.77 12.08 10.28
C GLU A 205 26.30 11.90 10.33
N GLN A 206 26.94 12.50 11.33
CA GLN A 206 28.37 12.43 11.59
C GLN A 206 28.83 11.08 12.15
N GLU A 207 27.99 10.32 12.86
CA GLU A 207 28.30 8.96 13.32
C GLU A 207 28.18 7.95 12.17
N VAL A 208 27.15 8.09 11.32
CA VAL A 208 26.96 7.25 10.12
C VAL A 208 28.09 7.45 9.10
N LEU A 209 28.54 8.70 8.89
CA LEU A 209 29.68 8.98 8.01
C LEU A 209 31.00 8.42 8.56
N LYS A 210 31.14 8.39 9.89
CA LYS A 210 32.32 7.84 10.55
C LYS A 210 32.36 6.32 10.41
N ASP A 211 31.25 5.63 10.64
CA ASP A 211 31.15 4.19 10.45
C ASP A 211 31.39 3.77 8.99
N PHE A 212 30.89 4.55 8.03
CA PHE A 212 31.19 4.34 6.61
C PHE A 212 32.67 4.58 6.28
N GLY A 213 33.28 5.60 6.87
CA GLY A 213 34.70 5.89 6.73
C GLY A 213 35.59 4.80 7.34
N ASP A 214 35.24 4.28 8.51
CA ASP A 214 35.96 3.22 9.19
C ASP A 214 35.86 1.89 8.42
N PHE A 215 34.69 1.58 7.84
CA PHE A 215 34.51 0.42 6.95
C PHE A 215 35.39 0.49 5.69
N VAL A 216 35.40 1.64 5.00
CA VAL A 216 36.23 1.84 3.80
C VAL A 216 37.71 1.72 4.13
N LYS A 217 38.12 2.26 5.29
CA LYS A 217 39.50 2.20 5.75
C LYS A 217 39.94 0.78 6.11
N GLU A 218 39.07 0.00 6.77
CA GLU A 218 39.35 -1.42 7.05
C GLU A 218 39.49 -2.24 5.75
N GLU A 219 38.65 -1.97 4.74
CA GLU A 219 38.76 -2.66 3.45
C GLU A 219 40.07 -2.32 2.72
N GLU A 220 40.50 -1.05 2.72
CA GLU A 220 41.78 -0.66 2.14
C GLU A 220 42.98 -1.24 2.91
N GLU A 221 42.93 -1.27 4.24
CA GLU A 221 43.99 -1.87 5.07
C GLU A 221 44.09 -3.40 4.85
N ARG A 222 42.96 -4.10 4.64
CA ARG A 222 42.98 -5.51 4.23
C ARG A 222 43.56 -5.71 2.84
N LYS A 223 43.22 -4.85 1.87
CA LYS A 223 43.75 -4.93 0.49
C LYS A 223 45.26 -4.68 0.46
N THR A 224 45.73 -3.65 1.15
CA THR A 224 47.15 -3.30 1.23
C THR A 224 47.95 -4.35 1.99
N SER A 225 47.43 -4.88 3.10
CA SER A 225 48.07 -6.00 3.82
C SER A 225 48.17 -7.26 2.96
N SER A 226 47.11 -7.62 2.22
CA SER A 226 47.13 -8.75 1.30
C SER A 226 48.14 -8.58 0.15
N MET A 227 48.28 -7.35 -0.36
CA MET A 227 49.26 -7.04 -1.41
C MET A 227 50.70 -7.11 -0.88
N MET A 228 50.94 -6.63 0.34
CA MET A 228 52.26 -6.66 0.97
C MET A 228 52.68 -8.08 1.40
N GLU A 229 51.73 -8.93 1.78
CA GLU A 229 51.97 -10.36 2.02
C GLU A 229 52.34 -11.10 0.73
N LYS A 230 51.65 -10.81 -0.38
CA LYS A 230 52.00 -11.36 -1.71
C LYS A 230 53.39 -10.96 -2.18
N LEU A 231 53.84 -9.74 -1.86
CA LEU A 231 55.20 -9.27 -2.18
C LEU A 231 56.28 -9.96 -1.32
N LYS A 232 56.01 -10.23 -0.03
CA LYS A 232 56.94 -10.97 0.85
C LYS A 232 57.15 -12.44 0.46
N VAL A 233 56.17 -13.05 -0.22
CA VAL A 233 56.30 -14.41 -0.74
C VAL A 233 57.24 -14.45 -1.95
N CYS A 234 57.33 -13.38 -2.74
CA CYS A 234 58.23 -13.32 -3.90
C CYS A 234 59.71 -13.04 -3.55
N GLU A 235 60.02 -12.52 -2.36
CA GLU A 235 61.41 -12.27 -1.93
C GLU A 235 62.08 -13.46 -1.22
N LYS A 236 61.35 -14.56 -0.94
CA LYS A 236 61.90 -15.74 -0.27
C LYS A 236 62.34 -16.87 -1.20
N ASP A 237 62.16 -16.72 -2.51
CA ASP A 237 62.52 -17.73 -3.51
C ASP A 237 63.80 -17.39 -4.30
N ASP A 238 64.56 -16.36 -3.91
CA ASP A 238 65.89 -16.05 -4.45
C ASP A 238 66.98 -16.12 -3.37
N VAL A 239 67.26 -17.34 -2.86
CA VAL A 239 68.59 -17.78 -2.37
C VAL A 239 68.82 -19.23 -2.77
#